data_AF-A0AAU1VV18-F1
#
_entry.id   AF-A0AAU1VV18-F1
#
_cell.length_a   1.000
_cell.length_b   1.000
_cell.length_c   1.000
_cell.angle_alpha   90.00
_cell.angle_beta   90.00
_cell.angle_gamma   90.00
#
_symmetry.space_group_name_H-M   'P 1'
#
loop_
_entity.id
_entity.type
_entity.pdbx_description
1 polymer ?
#
loop_
_entity_poly.entity_id
_entity_poly.type
_entity_poly.pdbx_seq_one_letter_code
_entity_poly.pdbx_strand_id
1 'polypeptide(L)'
;MITSVPPHDTPRRPPRTVRPDGVPRLRDPSLRLPEPGETEEFWARVRAAGTPLLAPDPHGDPDHLAVTFLWRGTDATRAVQVLPNKLGDPRAPEGNLMERAPGTDVWHWTLRLRHDWRGTYDFYVDEGDGPAPGAPGYWQWLRTRRRPDPLNARTLPRRWGGDPVSYAELPAAPGGQDWQPRPGVPRGRVAAHEVPAEKLGGTRRVWLYEPPLTPGHPDGLPVLVLLDGEHWQPNLGLAHLLDNLIADGRIPPLVALLPESVDADTRWSEMTCRPEFTAFLADELLPWAAARLPVTGDPARTVVAGQSLGGLSAAHAALTAPGRFGNVLAQSGSFWWPDGPQAQWLTDRIAGTPRLPVRFWLSFGEQEWVALPAARRLREVLAAAGYDDASYREFNGGHDYLCWRTELADGLVDLLGPAAPTE
;
A
#
# COMPACT_ATOMS: atom_id res chain seq x y z
N MET A 1 -25.81 16.25 -15.71
CA MET A 1 -25.04 15.49 -16.72
C MET A 1 -23.68 15.22 -16.12
N ILE A 2 -23.33 13.96 -15.91
CA ILE A 2 -21.99 13.60 -15.39
C ILE A 2 -21.02 13.70 -16.57
N THR A 3 -19.93 14.44 -16.42
CA THR A 3 -18.98 14.65 -17.52
C THR A 3 -18.20 13.36 -17.78
N SER A 4 -18.14 12.92 -19.03
CA SER A 4 -17.32 11.77 -19.43
C SER A 4 -15.83 12.08 -19.37
N VAL A 5 -15.47 13.37 -19.45
CA VAL A 5 -14.09 13.88 -19.44
C VAL A 5 -13.58 14.01 -17.99
N PRO A 6 -12.41 13.44 -17.67
CA PRO A 6 -11.76 13.64 -16.38
C PRO A 6 -11.44 15.12 -16.12
N PRO A 7 -11.66 15.62 -14.90
CA PRO A 7 -11.19 16.93 -14.46
C PRO A 7 -9.69 17.20 -14.76
N HIS A 8 -9.39 18.40 -15.24
CA HIS A 8 -8.03 18.92 -15.44
C HIS A 8 -7.59 19.79 -14.26
N ASP A 9 -6.27 20.05 -14.14
CA ASP A 9 -5.66 20.96 -13.15
C ASP A 9 -5.98 20.64 -11.67
N THR A 10 -6.20 19.35 -11.38
CA THR A 10 -6.52 18.89 -10.02
C THR A 10 -5.28 18.93 -9.11
N PRO A 11 -5.46 19.13 -7.78
CA PRO A 11 -4.34 19.08 -6.85
C PRO A 11 -3.56 17.77 -6.95
N ARG A 12 -2.24 17.85 -7.18
CA ARG A 12 -1.32 16.69 -7.18
C ARG A 12 -0.95 16.22 -5.77
N ARG A 13 -1.96 16.08 -4.91
CA ARG A 13 -1.81 15.64 -3.52
C ARG A 13 -3.15 15.16 -2.96
N PRO A 14 -3.15 14.22 -1.99
CA PRO A 14 -4.35 13.92 -1.23
C PRO A 14 -4.85 15.13 -0.42
N PRO A 15 -6.17 15.21 -0.15
CA PRO A 15 -6.74 16.16 0.79
C PRO A 15 -6.05 16.09 2.16
N ARG A 16 -5.84 17.26 2.79
CA ARG A 16 -5.30 17.37 4.15
C ARG A 16 -6.44 17.68 5.13
N THR A 17 -7.23 16.68 5.47
CA THR A 17 -8.30 16.78 6.46
C THR A 17 -7.79 16.41 7.86
N VAL A 18 -8.43 16.96 8.90
CA VAL A 18 -8.16 16.60 10.30
C VAL A 18 -8.53 15.12 10.49
N ARG A 19 -7.77 14.37 11.29
CA ARG A 19 -8.16 13.01 11.65
C ARG A 19 -9.42 13.07 12.54
N PRO A 20 -10.50 12.32 12.22
CA PRO A 20 -11.75 12.44 12.97
C PRO A 20 -11.60 11.98 14.43
N ASP A 21 -10.86 10.89 14.64
CA ASP A 21 -10.58 10.37 15.98
C ASP A 21 -9.20 10.80 16.46
N GLY A 22 -9.01 10.90 17.77
CA GLY A 22 -7.70 11.11 18.38
C GLY A 22 -6.79 9.90 18.18
N VAL A 23 -5.48 10.13 18.00
CA VAL A 23 -4.48 9.05 17.96
C VAL A 23 -4.65 8.21 19.24
N PRO A 24 -4.70 6.86 19.17
CA PRO A 24 -4.96 6.00 20.34
C PRO A 24 -3.71 5.91 21.24
N ARG A 25 -3.20 7.06 21.69
CA ARG A 25 -1.98 7.22 22.47
C ARG A 25 -2.24 6.84 23.93
N LEU A 26 -1.37 6.01 24.48
CA LEU A 26 -1.29 5.73 25.91
C LEU A 26 -0.24 6.64 26.54
N ARG A 27 -0.57 7.30 27.66
CA ARG A 27 0.40 8.07 28.45
C ARG A 27 1.29 7.17 29.31
N ASP A 28 0.69 6.15 29.91
CA ASP A 28 1.43 5.08 30.57
C ASP A 28 1.81 4.03 29.52
N PRO A 29 3.10 3.75 29.30
CA PRO A 29 3.53 2.81 28.28
C PRO A 29 3.23 1.35 28.64
N SER A 30 2.67 1.06 29.81
CA SER A 30 2.38 -0.32 30.28
C SER A 30 3.63 -1.21 30.33
N LEU A 31 4.80 -0.58 30.44
CA LEU A 31 6.11 -1.20 30.63
C LEU A 31 6.96 -0.34 31.56
N ARG A 32 7.94 -0.94 32.23
CA ARG A 32 8.89 -0.22 33.09
C ARG A 32 9.96 0.46 32.24
N LEU A 33 9.95 1.79 32.22
CA LEU A 33 11.04 2.62 31.70
C LEU A 33 12.23 2.62 32.69
N PRO A 34 13.49 2.83 32.23
CA PRO A 34 14.63 2.85 33.12
C PRO A 34 14.70 4.13 33.95
N GLU A 35 15.21 4.02 35.17
CA GLU A 35 15.66 5.16 35.96
C GLU A 35 17.09 5.57 35.55
N PRO A 36 17.56 6.78 35.94
CA PRO A 36 18.94 7.19 35.73
C PRO A 36 19.94 6.15 36.27
N GLY A 37 20.83 5.67 35.40
CA GLY A 37 21.82 4.63 35.73
C GLY A 37 21.43 3.21 35.28
N GLU A 38 20.16 2.95 34.94
CA GLU A 38 19.68 1.64 34.46
C GLU A 38 19.64 1.53 32.93
N THR A 39 20.04 2.60 32.24
CA THR A 39 19.79 2.80 30.81
C THR A 39 20.51 1.80 29.90
N GLU A 40 21.75 1.43 30.20
CA GLU A 40 22.48 0.46 29.38
C GLU A 40 21.88 -0.95 29.47
N GLU A 41 21.47 -1.37 30.67
CA GLU A 41 20.81 -2.66 30.87
C GLU A 41 19.46 -2.68 30.14
N PHE A 42 18.71 -1.58 30.22
CA PHE A 42 17.47 -1.41 29.46
C PHE A 42 17.70 -1.58 27.96
N TRP A 43 18.66 -0.84 27.37
CA TRP A 43 18.94 -0.96 25.94
C TRP A 43 19.50 -2.33 25.54
N ALA A 44 20.22 -3.03 26.42
CA ALA A 44 20.63 -4.40 26.17
C ALA A 44 19.41 -5.33 26.05
N ARG A 45 18.41 -5.18 26.92
CA ARG A 45 17.15 -5.94 26.83
C ARG A 45 16.35 -5.57 25.58
N VAL A 46 16.26 -4.28 25.24
CA VAL A 46 15.56 -3.83 24.01
C VAL A 46 16.25 -4.39 22.76
N ARG A 47 17.58 -4.35 22.69
CA ARG A 47 18.34 -4.96 21.57
C ARG A 47 18.09 -6.45 21.42
N ALA A 48 17.94 -7.16 22.55
CA ALA A 48 17.64 -8.59 22.52
C ALA A 48 16.19 -8.89 22.09
N ALA A 49 15.23 -8.03 22.45
CA ALA A 49 13.82 -8.19 22.11
C ALA A 49 13.46 -7.67 20.70
N GLY A 50 14.16 -6.66 20.21
CA GLY A 50 13.77 -5.87 19.03
C GLY A 50 12.73 -4.80 19.36
N THR A 51 12.35 -4.00 18.35
CA THR A 51 11.35 -2.94 18.46
C THR A 51 10.26 -3.03 17.38
N PRO A 52 9.07 -2.44 17.62
CA PRO A 52 8.60 -1.83 18.88
C PRO A 52 8.36 -2.87 19.98
N LEU A 53 8.36 -2.44 21.24
CA LEU A 53 8.03 -3.32 22.38
C LEU A 53 6.51 -3.49 22.50
N LEU A 54 6.09 -4.68 22.92
CA LEU A 54 4.69 -5.03 23.13
C LEU A 54 4.43 -5.32 24.61
N ALA A 55 3.32 -4.83 25.13
CA ALA A 55 2.80 -5.16 26.46
C ALA A 55 1.29 -5.44 26.39
N PRO A 56 0.72 -6.19 27.36
CA PRO A 56 -0.72 -6.37 27.47
C PRO A 56 -1.46 -5.02 27.52
N ASP A 57 -2.70 -4.99 27.06
CA ASP A 57 -3.55 -3.79 27.17
C ASP A 57 -3.72 -3.37 28.64
N PRO A 58 -3.45 -2.11 29.01
CA PRO A 58 -3.65 -1.63 30.39
C PRO A 58 -5.11 -1.68 30.86
N HIS A 59 -6.07 -1.81 29.93
CA HIS A 59 -7.49 -1.96 30.25
C HIS A 59 -7.96 -3.42 30.27
N GLY A 60 -7.06 -4.39 30.05
CA GLY A 60 -7.36 -5.81 30.13
C GLY A 60 -8.11 -6.38 28.92
N ASP A 61 -8.19 -5.64 27.81
CA ASP A 61 -8.81 -6.11 26.58
C ASP A 61 -7.86 -7.05 25.81
N PRO A 62 -8.21 -8.34 25.63
CA PRO A 62 -7.32 -9.31 24.97
C PRO A 62 -7.13 -9.06 23.47
N ASP A 63 -7.99 -8.26 22.85
CA ASP A 63 -7.90 -7.93 21.42
C ASP A 63 -6.94 -6.75 21.17
N HIS A 64 -6.42 -6.11 22.23
CA HIS A 64 -5.53 -4.96 22.14
C HIS A 64 -4.19 -5.19 22.84
N LEU A 65 -3.19 -4.42 22.41
CA LEU A 65 -1.85 -4.37 22.97
C LEU A 65 -1.40 -2.92 23.13
N ALA A 66 -0.57 -2.68 24.15
CA ALA A 66 0.25 -1.49 24.22
C ALA A 66 1.51 -1.70 23.36
N VAL A 67 1.72 -0.80 22.41
CA VAL A 67 2.82 -0.85 21.43
C VAL A 67 3.71 0.37 21.63
N THR A 68 4.91 0.16 22.16
CA THR A 68 5.85 1.22 22.51
C THR A 68 6.99 1.31 21.51
N PHE A 69 7.03 2.44 20.81
CA PHE A 69 8.15 2.84 19.98
C PHE A 69 9.23 3.48 20.85
N LEU A 70 10.49 3.18 20.56
CA LEU A 70 11.63 3.63 21.35
C LEU A 70 12.68 4.27 20.46
N TRP A 71 13.30 5.34 20.96
CA TRP A 71 14.48 5.95 20.34
C TRP A 71 15.54 6.22 21.40
N ARG A 72 16.80 5.88 21.08
CA ARG A 72 17.94 6.18 21.92
C ARG A 72 18.51 7.55 21.53
N GLY A 73 18.23 8.56 22.35
CA GLY A 73 18.70 9.91 22.13
C GLY A 73 20.19 10.07 22.41
N THR A 74 20.73 11.20 21.96
CA THR A 74 22.04 11.73 22.34
C THR A 74 21.87 12.97 23.21
N ASP A 75 22.97 13.51 23.74
CA ASP A 75 22.95 14.81 24.44
C ASP A 75 22.48 15.96 23.54
N ALA A 76 22.56 15.80 22.22
CA ALA A 76 22.11 16.79 21.24
C ALA A 76 20.64 16.63 20.85
N THR A 77 20.01 15.49 21.15
CA THR A 77 18.63 15.21 20.74
C THR A 77 17.65 16.14 21.46
N ARG A 78 17.03 17.06 20.71
CA ARG A 78 16.03 18.01 21.22
C ARG A 78 14.60 17.48 21.12
N ALA A 79 14.30 16.69 20.09
CA ALA A 79 12.98 16.12 19.87
C ALA A 79 13.04 14.87 18.99
N VAL A 80 12.12 13.95 19.24
CA VAL A 80 11.89 12.78 18.38
C VAL A 80 10.41 12.71 18.05
N GLN A 81 10.07 12.56 16.77
CA GLN A 81 8.72 12.28 16.30
C GLN A 81 8.68 10.87 15.71
N VAL A 82 7.67 10.09 16.06
CA VAL A 82 7.41 8.78 15.44
C VAL A 82 6.11 8.82 14.64
N LEU A 83 6.14 8.31 13.41
CA LEU A 83 4.99 8.32 12.53
C LEU A 83 4.69 6.93 11.99
N PRO A 84 3.86 6.15 12.68
CA PRO A 84 3.27 4.96 12.09
C PRO A 84 2.25 5.37 11.02
N ASN A 85 2.19 4.59 9.96
CA ASN A 85 1.38 4.87 8.77
C ASN A 85 -0.08 5.13 9.16
N LYS A 86 -0.56 6.33 8.82
CA LYS A 86 -1.93 6.82 9.10
C LYS A 86 -2.35 6.84 10.59
N LEU A 87 -1.40 6.72 11.52
CA LEU A 87 -1.62 6.86 12.97
C LEU A 87 -1.02 8.16 13.55
N GLY A 88 -0.77 9.14 12.69
CA GLY A 88 -0.47 10.53 13.07
C GLY A 88 -1.36 11.52 12.34
N ASP A 89 -1.66 12.66 12.96
CA ASP A 89 -2.41 13.74 12.32
C ASP A 89 -1.43 14.76 11.69
N PRO A 90 -1.40 14.91 10.36
CA PRO A 90 -0.53 15.88 9.70
C PRO A 90 -0.86 17.34 10.04
N ARG A 91 -2.04 17.63 10.62
CA ARG A 91 -2.46 18.98 11.05
C ARG A 91 -2.16 19.25 12.54
N ALA A 92 -1.83 18.22 13.31
CA ALA A 92 -1.39 18.31 14.71
C ALA A 92 -0.08 17.50 14.91
N PRO A 93 1.02 17.88 14.23
CA PRO A 93 2.27 17.12 14.22
C PRO A 93 2.87 16.88 15.62
N GLU A 94 2.61 17.75 16.58
CA GLU A 94 3.00 17.62 17.98
C GLU A 94 2.44 16.37 18.65
N GLY A 95 1.30 15.84 18.20
CA GLY A 95 0.67 14.63 18.76
C GLY A 95 1.55 13.37 18.67
N ASN A 96 2.52 13.38 17.75
CA ASN A 96 3.46 12.31 17.48
C ASN A 96 4.85 12.53 18.09
N LEU A 97 5.03 13.58 18.91
CA LEU A 97 6.26 13.76 19.67
C LEU A 97 6.39 12.70 20.77
N MET A 98 7.55 12.06 20.81
CA MET A 98 7.94 11.12 21.85
C MET A 98 8.28 11.86 23.14
N GLU A 99 8.11 11.17 24.26
CA GLU A 99 8.47 11.67 25.60
C GLU A 99 9.83 11.11 26.00
N ARG A 100 10.68 11.94 26.62
CA ARG A 100 11.97 11.49 27.17
C ARG A 100 11.76 11.04 28.62
N ALA A 101 12.12 9.80 28.92
CA ALA A 101 12.12 9.30 30.29
C ALA A 101 13.10 10.14 31.14
N PRO A 102 12.65 10.71 32.28
CA PRO A 102 13.43 11.68 33.04
C PRO A 102 14.85 11.23 33.37
N GLY A 103 15.84 12.07 33.05
CA GLY A 103 17.25 11.80 33.35
C GLY A 103 17.90 10.67 32.54
N THR A 104 17.26 10.16 31.48
CA THR A 104 17.80 9.07 30.65
C THR A 104 17.87 9.44 29.16
N ASP A 105 18.55 8.67 28.34
CA ASP A 105 18.55 8.82 26.86
C ASP A 105 17.34 8.15 26.18
N VAL A 106 16.36 7.64 26.94
CA VAL A 106 15.23 6.87 26.40
C VAL A 106 14.07 7.78 26.02
N TRP A 107 13.76 7.81 24.73
CA TRP A 107 12.53 8.40 24.21
C TRP A 107 11.52 7.31 23.94
N HIS A 108 10.26 7.51 24.35
CA HIS A 108 9.18 6.54 24.17
C HIS A 108 7.90 7.19 23.65
N TRP A 109 7.10 6.39 22.94
CA TRP A 109 5.75 6.76 22.53
C TRP A 109 4.91 5.51 22.36
N THR A 110 3.75 5.45 23.00
CA THR A 110 2.96 4.23 23.09
C THR A 110 1.57 4.40 22.49
N LEU A 111 1.16 3.42 21.70
CA LEU A 111 -0.18 3.30 21.15
C LEU A 111 -0.91 2.10 21.76
N ARG A 112 -2.23 2.21 21.93
CA ARG A 112 -3.14 1.08 22.12
C ARG A 112 -3.64 0.63 20.76
N LEU A 113 -3.23 -0.55 20.30
CA LEU A 113 -3.56 -1.08 18.97
C LEU A 113 -4.19 -2.46 19.07
N ARG A 114 -5.14 -2.73 18.18
CA ARG A 114 -5.73 -4.07 18.02
C ARG A 114 -4.65 -5.04 17.56
N HIS A 115 -4.62 -6.26 18.10
CA HIS A 115 -3.52 -7.23 17.93
C HIS A 115 -3.27 -7.73 16.50
N ASP A 116 -4.13 -7.38 15.55
CA ASP A 116 -4.06 -7.68 14.12
C ASP A 116 -3.56 -6.49 13.28
N TRP A 117 -3.15 -5.39 13.93
CA TRP A 117 -2.61 -4.22 13.26
C TRP A 117 -1.24 -4.50 12.63
N ARG A 118 -1.00 -3.86 11.48
CA ARG A 118 0.32 -3.73 10.88
C ARG A 118 0.51 -2.39 10.21
N GLY A 119 1.74 -1.92 10.17
CA GLY A 119 2.09 -0.71 9.44
C GLY A 119 3.57 -0.39 9.48
N THR A 120 4.01 0.34 8.47
CA THR A 120 5.31 0.98 8.41
C THR A 120 5.36 2.18 9.34
N TYR A 121 6.54 2.55 9.79
CA TYR A 121 6.79 3.74 10.58
C TYR A 121 8.20 4.27 10.36
N ASP A 122 8.36 5.57 10.60
CA ASP A 122 9.65 6.26 10.58
C ASP A 122 9.78 7.13 11.83
N PHE A 123 11.03 7.37 12.23
CA PHE A 123 11.39 8.42 13.17
C PHE A 123 11.84 9.68 12.44
N TYR A 124 11.65 10.83 13.07
CA TYR A 124 12.18 12.12 12.64
C TYR A 124 12.82 12.78 13.85
N VAL A 125 14.12 13.05 13.73
CA VAL A 125 14.96 13.33 14.90
C VAL A 125 15.59 14.71 14.73
N ASP A 126 15.37 15.57 15.72
CA ASP A 126 16.06 16.84 15.85
C ASP A 126 17.29 16.66 16.75
N GLU A 127 18.48 16.71 16.16
CA GLU A 127 19.78 16.57 16.85
C GLU A 127 20.41 17.94 17.13
N GLY A 128 19.62 19.02 17.22
CA GLY A 128 20.12 20.35 17.55
C GLY A 128 20.63 21.16 16.35
N ASP A 129 20.63 20.60 15.15
CA ASP A 129 21.17 21.19 13.92
C ASP A 129 20.14 22.01 13.12
N GLY A 130 18.90 22.09 13.59
CA GLY A 130 17.79 22.76 12.93
C GLY A 130 17.31 24.06 13.56
N PRO A 131 16.26 24.67 12.96
CA PRO A 131 15.53 25.78 13.55
C PRO A 131 15.08 25.47 14.99
N ALA A 132 14.86 26.50 15.79
CA ALA A 132 14.30 26.32 17.13
C ALA A 132 12.88 25.70 17.05
N PRO A 133 12.52 24.77 17.96
CA PRO A 133 11.16 24.28 18.06
C PRO A 133 10.15 25.42 18.14
N GLY A 134 9.08 25.35 17.33
CA GLY A 134 8.06 26.39 17.22
C GLY A 134 8.34 27.49 16.19
N ALA A 135 9.55 27.55 15.62
CA ALA A 135 9.85 28.47 14.52
C ALA A 135 9.04 28.10 13.25
N PRO A 136 8.67 29.09 12.41
CA PRO A 136 8.05 28.82 11.11
C PRO A 136 8.89 27.83 10.29
N GLY A 137 8.23 26.82 9.73
CA GLY A 137 8.90 25.79 8.92
C GLY A 137 9.61 24.68 9.70
N TYR A 138 9.64 24.72 11.05
CA TYR A 138 10.26 23.67 11.88
C TYR A 138 9.78 22.27 11.51
N TRP A 139 8.47 22.07 11.39
CA TRP A 139 7.90 20.77 11.03
C TRP A 139 8.28 20.31 9.61
N GLN A 140 8.33 21.25 8.65
CA GLN A 140 8.77 20.94 7.29
C GLN A 140 10.24 20.50 7.29
N TRP A 141 11.09 21.19 8.05
CA TRP A 141 12.49 20.82 8.23
C TRP A 141 12.63 19.46 8.94
N LEU A 142 11.93 19.22 10.05
CA LEU A 142 12.00 17.98 10.81
C LEU A 142 11.63 16.77 9.94
N ARG A 143 10.67 16.92 9.02
CA ARG A 143 10.31 15.87 8.05
C ARG A 143 11.41 15.51 7.06
N THR A 144 12.47 16.30 6.95
CA THR A 144 13.68 15.94 6.20
C THR A 144 14.69 15.13 7.03
N ARG A 145 14.57 15.13 8.37
CA ARG A 145 15.44 14.41 9.32
C ARG A 145 14.96 13.00 9.64
N ARG A 146 14.47 12.30 8.62
CA ARG A 146 13.95 10.94 8.74
C ARG A 146 15.05 9.95 9.14
N ARG A 147 14.71 8.97 9.97
CA ARG A 147 15.55 7.83 10.36
C ARG A 147 14.69 6.57 10.42
N PRO A 148 15.18 5.42 9.89
CA PRO A 148 14.59 4.13 10.23
C PRO A 148 14.81 3.83 11.71
N ASP A 149 14.07 2.87 12.25
CA ASP A 149 14.31 2.33 13.58
C ASP A 149 15.58 1.46 13.57
N PRO A 150 16.66 1.87 14.27
CA PRO A 150 17.92 1.14 14.26
C PRO A 150 17.87 -0.20 15.01
N LEU A 151 16.82 -0.44 15.81
CA LEU A 151 16.63 -1.66 16.60
C LEU A 151 15.60 -2.61 15.98
N ASN A 152 14.98 -2.22 14.86
CA ASN A 152 14.04 -3.06 14.14
C ASN A 152 14.66 -3.60 12.84
N ALA A 153 14.95 -4.89 12.82
CA ALA A 153 15.46 -5.57 11.62
C ALA A 153 14.41 -5.70 10.51
N ARG A 154 13.11 -5.52 10.82
CA ARG A 154 12.02 -5.60 9.87
C ARG A 154 11.89 -4.28 9.11
N THR A 155 12.28 -4.31 7.84
CA THR A 155 12.21 -3.14 6.97
C THR A 155 11.64 -3.47 5.59
N LEU A 156 11.09 -2.45 4.94
CA LEU A 156 10.68 -2.49 3.53
C LEU A 156 11.45 -1.45 2.73
N PRO A 157 11.78 -1.75 1.46
CA PRO A 157 12.37 -0.75 0.58
C PRO A 157 11.35 0.35 0.29
N ARG A 158 11.85 1.54 -0.03
CA ARG A 158 11.01 2.61 -0.57
C ARG A 158 10.92 2.51 -2.09
N ARG A 159 9.87 3.10 -2.62
CA ARG A 159 9.58 3.10 -4.05
C ARG A 159 10.64 3.79 -4.91
N TRP A 160 10.98 5.04 -4.60
CA TRP A 160 11.94 5.84 -5.37
C TRP A 160 13.27 6.02 -4.62
N GLY A 161 13.72 4.96 -3.96
CA GLY A 161 14.99 4.93 -3.21
C GLY A 161 14.97 5.65 -1.86
N GLY A 162 16.16 5.82 -1.30
CA GLY A 162 16.39 6.28 0.07
C GLY A 162 16.40 5.15 1.10
N ASP A 163 16.67 5.50 2.35
CA ASP A 163 16.69 4.53 3.46
C ASP A 163 15.37 3.75 3.53
N PRO A 164 15.45 2.45 3.84
CA PRO A 164 14.25 1.64 3.99
C PRO A 164 13.35 2.17 5.11
N VAL A 165 12.11 1.70 5.16
CA VAL A 165 11.14 2.04 6.21
C VAL A 165 11.02 0.87 7.17
N SER A 166 11.01 1.15 8.48
CA SER A 166 10.76 0.11 9.48
C SER A 166 9.28 -0.27 9.49
N TYR A 167 8.96 -1.50 9.86
CA TYR A 167 7.56 -1.89 10.02
C TYR A 167 7.32 -2.76 11.24
N ALA A 168 6.08 -2.72 11.71
CA ALA A 168 5.60 -3.55 12.79
C ALA A 168 4.36 -4.33 12.31
N GLU A 169 4.35 -5.62 12.66
CA GLU A 169 3.22 -6.52 12.54
C GLU A 169 2.98 -7.07 13.95
N LEU A 170 1.74 -6.92 14.44
CA LEU A 170 1.33 -7.46 15.73
C LEU A 170 0.99 -8.96 15.62
N PRO A 171 0.93 -9.70 16.73
CA PRO A 171 0.92 -11.16 16.70
C PRO A 171 -0.21 -11.82 15.88
N ALA A 172 -1.37 -11.17 15.76
CA ALA A 172 -2.50 -11.66 14.97
C ALA A 172 -2.61 -11.00 13.58
N ALA A 173 -1.65 -10.15 13.20
CA ALA A 173 -1.66 -9.49 11.90
C ALA A 173 -1.47 -10.54 10.79
N PRO A 174 -2.13 -10.39 9.62
CA PRO A 174 -1.95 -11.35 8.54
C PRO A 174 -0.48 -11.41 8.10
N GLY A 175 0.04 -12.64 8.03
CA GLY A 175 1.46 -12.88 7.71
C GLY A 175 1.81 -12.62 6.25
N GLY A 176 3.09 -12.30 6.02
CA GLY A 176 3.67 -12.06 4.70
C GLY A 176 4.43 -13.26 4.10
N GLN A 177 4.14 -14.50 4.52
CA GLN A 177 4.93 -15.69 4.17
C GLN A 177 5.01 -15.94 2.66
N ASP A 178 3.95 -15.64 1.91
CA ASP A 178 3.90 -15.86 0.46
C ASP A 178 4.89 -14.99 -0.30
N TRP A 179 5.42 -13.94 0.32
CA TRP A 179 6.40 -13.05 -0.30
C TRP A 179 7.85 -13.50 -0.09
N GLN A 180 8.07 -14.53 0.72
CA GLN A 180 9.40 -15.05 0.99
C GLN A 180 9.77 -16.12 -0.04
N PRO A 181 11.03 -16.17 -0.51
CA PRO A 181 11.46 -17.25 -1.37
C PRO A 181 11.39 -18.59 -0.63
N ARG A 182 10.54 -19.51 -1.10
CA ARG A 182 10.44 -20.88 -0.58
C ARG A 182 11.39 -21.85 -1.32
N PRO A 183 12.17 -22.69 -0.62
CA PRO A 183 12.97 -23.74 -1.25
C PRO A 183 12.08 -24.74 -2.02
N GLY A 184 12.55 -25.20 -3.19
CA GLY A 184 11.84 -26.20 -4.00
C GLY A 184 10.66 -25.68 -4.84
N VAL A 185 10.26 -24.42 -4.67
CA VAL A 185 9.22 -23.80 -5.51
C VAL A 185 9.79 -23.42 -6.89
N PRO A 186 9.17 -23.87 -8.01
CA PRO A 186 9.54 -23.45 -9.35
C PRO A 186 9.50 -21.93 -9.50
N ARG A 187 10.48 -21.37 -10.21
CA ARG A 187 10.66 -19.93 -10.34
C ARG A 187 10.23 -19.43 -11.71
N GLY A 188 9.38 -18.42 -11.72
CA GLY A 188 9.14 -17.60 -12.90
C GLY A 188 10.36 -16.77 -13.26
N ARG A 189 10.34 -16.20 -14.45
CA ARG A 189 11.39 -15.32 -14.97
C ARG A 189 10.88 -13.89 -14.98
N VAL A 190 11.70 -12.96 -14.50
CA VAL A 190 11.44 -11.52 -14.62
C VAL A 190 12.46 -10.89 -15.55
N ALA A 191 11.99 -10.11 -16.51
CA ALA A 191 12.83 -9.29 -17.38
C ALA A 191 12.26 -7.88 -17.51
N ALA A 192 13.14 -6.87 -17.55
CA ALA A 192 12.76 -5.49 -17.85
C ALA A 192 12.81 -5.25 -19.36
N HIS A 193 11.80 -4.58 -19.90
CA HIS A 193 11.67 -4.27 -21.31
C HIS A 193 11.30 -2.79 -21.49
N GLU A 194 11.85 -2.17 -22.54
CA GLU A 194 11.34 -0.90 -23.06
C GLU A 194 10.19 -1.22 -24.03
N VAL A 195 8.98 -0.81 -23.67
CA VAL A 195 7.76 -1.04 -24.46
C VAL A 195 7.41 0.26 -25.20
N PRO A 196 7.10 0.21 -26.50
CA PRO A 196 6.56 1.36 -27.22
C PRO A 196 5.30 1.87 -26.52
N ALA A 197 5.29 3.16 -26.20
CA ALA A 197 4.19 3.84 -25.50
C ALA A 197 3.84 5.13 -26.25
N GLU A 198 3.41 4.99 -27.51
CA GLU A 198 3.13 6.12 -28.40
C GLU A 198 1.98 6.98 -27.85
N LYS A 199 0.99 6.38 -27.18
CA LYS A 199 -0.07 7.12 -26.46
C LYS A 199 0.50 8.03 -25.37
N LEU A 200 1.65 7.68 -24.81
CA LEU A 200 2.36 8.47 -23.80
C LEU A 200 3.48 9.33 -24.41
N GLY A 201 3.70 9.26 -25.72
CA GLY A 201 4.70 10.04 -26.44
C GLY A 201 6.13 9.50 -26.33
N GLY A 202 6.34 8.21 -26.06
CA GLY A 202 7.70 7.66 -25.93
C GLY A 202 7.74 6.15 -25.74
N THR A 203 8.64 5.70 -24.85
CA THR A 203 8.68 4.32 -24.37
C THR A 203 8.33 4.27 -22.89
N ARG A 204 7.97 3.09 -22.42
CA ARG A 204 7.72 2.81 -21.01
C ARG A 204 8.49 1.57 -20.61
N ARG A 205 9.27 1.64 -19.53
CA ARG A 205 9.86 0.44 -18.94
C ARG A 205 8.75 -0.39 -18.30
N VAL A 206 8.77 -1.69 -18.58
CA VAL A 206 7.84 -2.69 -18.05
C VAL A 206 8.64 -3.88 -17.55
N TRP A 207 8.38 -4.32 -16.32
CA TRP A 207 8.82 -5.65 -15.89
C TRP A 207 7.80 -6.68 -16.33
N LEU A 208 8.27 -7.69 -17.05
CA LEU A 208 7.49 -8.84 -17.50
C LEU A 208 7.85 -10.02 -16.59
N TYR A 209 6.85 -10.58 -15.90
CA TYR A 209 6.94 -11.86 -15.22
C TYR A 209 6.35 -12.95 -16.11
N GLU A 210 7.16 -13.96 -16.41
CA GLU A 210 6.77 -15.20 -17.09
C GLU A 210 6.68 -16.32 -16.04
N PRO A 211 5.54 -17.01 -15.89
CA PRO A 211 5.39 -18.04 -14.88
C PRO A 211 6.21 -19.29 -15.24
N PRO A 212 6.57 -20.13 -14.25
CA PRO A 212 7.11 -21.45 -14.54
C PRO A 212 6.03 -22.31 -15.22
N LEU A 213 6.27 -22.75 -16.47
CA LEU A 213 5.32 -23.57 -17.23
C LEU A 213 5.82 -25.01 -17.34
N THR A 214 4.90 -25.96 -17.16
CA THR A 214 5.14 -27.37 -17.50
C THR A 214 4.95 -27.60 -19.00
N PRO A 215 5.71 -28.52 -19.64
CA PRO A 215 5.45 -28.91 -21.02
C PRO A 215 3.98 -29.31 -21.23
N GLY A 216 3.36 -28.79 -22.29
CA GLY A 216 1.95 -29.05 -22.61
C GLY A 216 0.93 -28.18 -21.87
N HIS A 217 1.36 -27.13 -21.14
CA HIS A 217 0.44 -26.14 -20.59
C HIS A 217 -0.41 -25.51 -21.71
N PRO A 218 -1.74 -25.39 -21.55
CA PRO A 218 -2.60 -24.81 -22.56
C PRO A 218 -2.27 -23.34 -22.83
N ASP A 219 -2.50 -22.91 -24.06
CA ASP A 219 -2.41 -21.50 -24.46
C ASP A 219 -3.46 -20.64 -23.75
N GLY A 220 -3.24 -19.33 -23.77
CA GLY A 220 -4.14 -18.35 -23.19
C GLY A 220 -3.90 -18.16 -21.69
N LEU A 221 -2.68 -17.80 -21.30
CA LEU A 221 -2.35 -17.45 -19.91
C LEU A 221 -3.16 -16.22 -19.45
N PRO A 222 -3.74 -16.21 -18.23
CA PRO A 222 -4.29 -15.00 -17.64
C PRO A 222 -3.23 -13.90 -17.57
N VAL A 223 -3.69 -12.64 -17.61
CA VAL A 223 -2.80 -11.47 -17.57
C VAL A 223 -3.10 -10.63 -16.34
N LEU A 224 -2.05 -10.27 -15.61
CA LEU A 224 -2.08 -9.26 -14.56
C LEU A 224 -1.34 -8.01 -15.04
N VAL A 225 -2.04 -6.89 -15.21
CA VAL A 225 -1.42 -5.57 -15.35
C VAL A 225 -1.36 -4.92 -13.97
N LEU A 226 -0.18 -4.87 -13.36
CA LEU A 226 0.02 -4.31 -12.02
C LEU A 226 0.76 -2.98 -12.09
N LEU A 227 0.04 -1.89 -11.78
CA LEU A 227 0.58 -0.54 -11.80
C LEU A 227 1.58 -0.31 -10.66
N ASP A 228 2.40 0.74 -10.80
CA ASP A 228 3.53 1.03 -9.90
C ASP A 228 4.60 -0.06 -9.94
N GLY A 229 4.89 -0.51 -11.17
CA GLY A 229 5.68 -1.70 -11.43
C GLY A 229 7.04 -1.69 -10.77
N GLU A 230 7.72 -0.54 -10.73
CA GLU A 230 9.07 -0.40 -10.18
C GLU A 230 9.14 -0.73 -8.69
N HIS A 231 8.02 -0.59 -7.97
CA HIS A 231 7.98 -0.90 -6.57
C HIS A 231 7.65 -2.38 -6.33
N TRP A 232 6.67 -2.92 -7.05
CA TRP A 232 6.33 -4.34 -6.95
C TRP A 232 7.47 -5.23 -7.42
N GLN A 233 8.18 -4.80 -8.46
CA GLN A 233 9.36 -5.46 -9.00
C GLN A 233 10.34 -4.41 -9.55
N PRO A 234 11.60 -4.35 -9.08
CA PRO A 234 12.26 -5.36 -8.25
C PRO A 234 12.14 -5.15 -6.73
N ASN A 235 11.61 -4.02 -6.25
CA ASN A 235 11.82 -3.64 -4.84
C ASN A 235 11.13 -4.59 -3.85
N LEU A 236 9.85 -4.94 -4.06
CA LEU A 236 9.08 -5.78 -3.12
C LEU A 236 9.12 -7.28 -3.44
N GLY A 237 9.70 -7.67 -4.58
CA GLY A 237 9.86 -9.08 -4.95
C GLY A 237 8.56 -9.80 -5.31
N LEU A 238 7.68 -9.17 -6.11
CA LEU A 238 6.41 -9.76 -6.55
C LEU A 238 6.55 -11.17 -7.12
N ALA A 239 7.65 -11.47 -7.82
CA ALA A 239 7.88 -12.80 -8.38
C ALA A 239 7.77 -13.91 -7.32
N HIS A 240 8.23 -13.67 -6.07
CA HIS A 240 8.11 -14.65 -5.00
C HIS A 240 6.66 -14.91 -4.61
N LEU A 241 5.82 -13.87 -4.57
CA LEU A 241 4.38 -14.02 -4.34
C LEU A 241 3.77 -14.90 -5.44
N LEU A 242 3.98 -14.54 -6.71
CA LEU A 242 3.36 -15.25 -7.83
C LEU A 242 3.82 -16.70 -7.90
N ASP A 243 5.13 -16.96 -7.78
CA ASP A 243 5.68 -18.31 -7.74
C ASP A 243 5.01 -19.15 -6.64
N ASN A 244 4.89 -18.58 -5.44
CA ASN A 244 4.37 -19.30 -4.30
C ASN A 244 2.87 -19.57 -4.43
N LEU A 245 2.07 -18.61 -4.92
CA LEU A 245 0.64 -18.81 -5.15
C LEU A 245 0.36 -19.81 -6.27
N ILE A 246 1.17 -19.79 -7.34
CA ILE A 246 1.09 -20.74 -8.45
C ILE A 246 1.44 -22.16 -7.97
N ALA A 247 2.55 -22.30 -7.23
CA ALA A 247 2.99 -23.59 -6.71
C ALA A 247 1.98 -24.23 -5.74
N ASP A 248 1.25 -23.41 -4.98
CA ASP A 248 0.20 -23.86 -4.08
C ASP A 248 -1.16 -24.09 -4.79
N GLY A 249 -1.25 -23.85 -6.11
CA GLY A 249 -2.48 -23.98 -6.88
C GLY A 249 -3.56 -22.95 -6.51
N ARG A 250 -3.20 -21.89 -5.78
CA ARG A 250 -4.12 -20.83 -5.34
C ARG A 250 -4.48 -19.87 -6.47
N ILE A 251 -3.62 -19.75 -7.47
CA ILE A 251 -3.88 -19.06 -8.74
C ILE A 251 -3.29 -19.90 -9.89
N PRO A 252 -3.84 -19.82 -11.11
CA PRO A 252 -3.22 -20.43 -12.29
C PRO A 252 -1.91 -19.73 -12.64
N PRO A 253 -0.99 -20.41 -13.38
CA PRO A 253 0.13 -19.73 -14.05
C PRO A 253 -0.38 -18.54 -14.87
N LEU A 254 0.20 -17.36 -14.65
CA LEU A 254 -0.22 -16.10 -15.27
C LEU A 254 0.98 -15.26 -15.70
N VAL A 255 0.79 -14.42 -16.71
CA VAL A 255 1.77 -13.41 -17.12
C VAL A 255 1.48 -12.11 -16.38
N ALA A 256 2.50 -11.50 -15.75
CA ALA A 256 2.34 -10.18 -15.13
C ALA A 256 3.13 -9.11 -15.90
N LEU A 257 2.46 -8.00 -16.19
CA LEU A 257 2.97 -6.81 -16.85
C LEU A 257 2.98 -5.67 -15.84
N LEU A 258 4.17 -5.16 -15.53
CA LEU A 258 4.36 -4.16 -14.49
C LEU A 258 4.95 -2.88 -15.10
N PRO A 259 4.12 -1.95 -15.64
CA PRO A 259 4.62 -0.69 -16.14
C PRO A 259 5.13 0.20 -15.01
N GLU A 260 6.29 0.84 -15.21
CA GLU A 260 6.80 1.83 -14.26
C GLU A 260 5.93 3.08 -14.23
N SER A 261 5.91 3.79 -13.10
CA SER A 261 5.28 5.12 -13.03
C SER A 261 6.27 6.28 -13.17
N VAL A 262 7.54 5.98 -13.51
CA VAL A 262 8.65 6.92 -13.74
C VAL A 262 9.05 7.70 -12.49
N ASP A 263 8.23 8.66 -12.06
CA ASP A 263 8.43 9.51 -10.91
C ASP A 263 7.08 9.98 -10.33
N ALA A 264 7.13 10.78 -9.26
CA ALA A 264 5.93 11.25 -8.59
C ALA A 264 5.03 12.11 -9.50
N ASP A 265 5.62 13.02 -10.27
CA ASP A 265 4.86 13.97 -11.10
C ASP A 265 4.22 13.30 -12.30
N THR A 266 4.96 12.44 -12.98
CA THR A 266 4.49 11.61 -14.09
C THR A 266 3.36 10.71 -13.61
N ARG A 267 3.53 10.04 -12.46
CA ARG A 267 2.48 9.21 -11.86
C ARG A 267 1.19 10.00 -11.60
N TRP A 268 1.28 11.21 -11.04
CA TRP A 268 0.09 12.06 -10.84
C TRP A 268 -0.54 12.49 -12.16
N SER A 269 0.27 12.80 -13.17
CA SER A 269 -0.22 13.24 -14.48
C SER A 269 -0.89 12.11 -15.28
N GLU A 270 -0.42 10.88 -15.15
CA GLU A 270 -0.89 9.74 -15.94
C GLU A 270 -2.01 8.95 -15.24
N MET A 271 -1.94 8.76 -13.92
CA MET A 271 -2.83 7.86 -13.18
C MET A 271 -4.08 8.53 -12.59
N THR A 272 -4.39 9.77 -12.98
CA THR A 272 -5.66 10.45 -12.63
C THR A 272 -6.66 10.33 -13.78
N CYS A 273 -7.08 9.10 -14.07
CA CYS A 273 -8.10 8.77 -15.08
C CYS A 273 -7.76 9.27 -16.51
N ARG A 274 -6.48 9.41 -16.85
CA ARG A 274 -6.07 9.93 -18.17
C ARG A 274 -6.40 8.93 -19.29
N PRO A 275 -7.13 9.31 -20.35
CA PRO A 275 -7.47 8.41 -21.46
C PRO A 275 -6.25 7.81 -22.15
N GLU A 276 -5.19 8.60 -22.34
CA GLU A 276 -3.96 8.15 -23.00
C GLU A 276 -3.23 7.07 -22.21
N PHE A 277 -3.24 7.15 -20.87
CA PHE A 277 -2.68 6.09 -20.04
C PHE A 277 -3.51 4.82 -20.14
N THR A 278 -4.84 4.93 -20.17
CA THR A 278 -5.72 3.77 -20.40
C THR A 278 -5.47 3.13 -21.77
N ALA A 279 -5.32 3.95 -22.81
CA ALA A 279 -5.02 3.49 -24.16
C ALA A 279 -3.64 2.81 -24.26
N PHE A 280 -2.62 3.32 -23.56
CA PHE A 280 -1.32 2.63 -23.45
C PHE A 280 -1.50 1.22 -22.86
N LEU A 281 -2.23 1.09 -21.75
CA LEU A 281 -2.45 -0.22 -21.13
C LEU A 281 -3.22 -1.17 -22.07
N ALA A 282 -4.30 -0.70 -22.67
CA ALA A 282 -5.24 -1.51 -23.43
C ALA A 282 -4.77 -1.85 -24.86
N ASP A 283 -4.20 -0.86 -25.55
CA ASP A 283 -3.98 -0.90 -27.00
C ASP A 283 -2.50 -1.03 -27.38
N GLU A 284 -1.57 -0.85 -26.43
CA GLU A 284 -0.13 -0.98 -26.68
C GLU A 284 0.49 -2.09 -25.82
N LEU A 285 0.28 -2.06 -24.50
CA LEU A 285 0.90 -2.99 -23.57
C LEU A 285 0.36 -4.43 -23.70
N LEU A 286 -0.97 -4.61 -23.73
CA LEU A 286 -1.56 -5.95 -23.91
C LEU A 286 -1.20 -6.56 -25.29
N PRO A 287 -1.32 -5.84 -26.43
CA PRO A 287 -0.86 -6.37 -27.70
C PRO A 287 0.65 -6.67 -27.75
N TRP A 288 1.47 -5.85 -27.10
CA TRP A 288 2.92 -6.10 -26.99
C TRP A 288 3.21 -7.45 -26.31
N ALA A 289 2.47 -7.79 -25.25
CA ALA A 289 2.59 -9.06 -24.55
C ALA A 289 2.08 -10.23 -25.41
N ALA A 290 0.93 -10.07 -26.07
CA ALA A 290 0.33 -11.09 -26.93
C ALA A 290 1.19 -11.44 -28.17
N ALA A 291 2.02 -10.52 -28.64
CA ALA A 291 2.99 -10.79 -29.70
C ALA A 291 4.18 -11.66 -29.25
N ARG A 292 4.35 -11.90 -27.94
CA ARG A 292 5.52 -12.57 -27.34
C ARG A 292 5.16 -13.85 -26.60
N LEU A 293 3.98 -13.89 -25.99
CA LEU A 293 3.53 -14.95 -25.10
C LEU A 293 2.09 -15.35 -25.46
N PRO A 294 1.71 -16.63 -25.22
CA PRO A 294 0.36 -17.11 -25.49
C PRO A 294 -0.61 -16.63 -24.40
N VAL A 295 -0.81 -15.32 -24.27
CA VAL A 295 -1.72 -14.72 -23.30
C VAL A 295 -3.17 -14.75 -23.78
N THR A 296 -4.11 -14.70 -22.84
CA THR A 296 -5.54 -14.67 -23.11
C THR A 296 -5.98 -13.37 -23.80
N GLY A 297 -6.95 -13.48 -24.70
CA GLY A 297 -7.73 -12.33 -25.21
C GLY A 297 -9.03 -12.10 -24.44
N ASP A 298 -9.40 -13.01 -23.54
CA ASP A 298 -10.62 -12.94 -22.74
C ASP A 298 -10.48 -11.93 -21.59
N PRO A 299 -11.27 -10.83 -21.55
CA PRO A 299 -11.19 -9.85 -20.48
C PRO A 299 -11.49 -10.45 -19.09
N ALA A 300 -12.31 -11.49 -18.99
CA ALA A 300 -12.62 -12.14 -17.71
C ALA A 300 -11.39 -12.82 -17.07
N ARG A 301 -10.30 -12.96 -17.82
CA ARG A 301 -9.01 -13.51 -17.36
C ARG A 301 -7.88 -12.47 -17.39
N THR A 302 -8.23 -11.20 -17.53
CA THR A 302 -7.30 -10.06 -17.48
C THR A 302 -7.63 -9.18 -16.29
N VAL A 303 -6.69 -9.09 -15.35
CA VAL A 303 -6.76 -8.25 -14.15
C VAL A 303 -5.96 -6.98 -14.39
N VAL A 304 -6.55 -5.81 -14.11
CA VAL A 304 -5.81 -4.56 -13.91
C VAL A 304 -5.82 -4.21 -12.43
N ALA A 305 -4.65 -3.99 -11.86
CA ALA A 305 -4.45 -3.86 -10.42
C ALA A 305 -3.60 -2.63 -10.08
N GLY A 306 -3.88 -2.00 -8.94
CA GLY A 306 -3.06 -0.91 -8.46
C GLY A 306 -3.48 -0.35 -7.09
N GLN A 307 -2.62 0.50 -6.55
CA GLN A 307 -2.77 1.08 -5.22
C GLN A 307 -2.93 2.59 -5.31
N SER A 308 -3.77 3.21 -4.46
CA SER A 308 -3.92 4.67 -4.46
C SER A 308 -4.39 5.19 -5.83
N LEU A 309 -3.63 6.07 -6.49
CA LEU A 309 -3.89 6.45 -7.90
C LEU A 309 -3.89 5.27 -8.86
N GLY A 310 -3.06 4.25 -8.62
CA GLY A 310 -3.10 3.02 -9.41
C GLY A 310 -4.44 2.31 -9.29
N GLY A 311 -5.06 2.28 -8.09
CA GLY A 311 -6.39 1.69 -7.90
C GLY A 311 -7.49 2.48 -8.61
N LEU A 312 -7.41 3.81 -8.58
CA LEU A 312 -8.29 4.71 -9.34
C LEU A 312 -8.12 4.46 -10.86
N SER A 313 -6.88 4.42 -11.34
CA SER A 313 -6.54 4.20 -12.74
C SER A 313 -6.94 2.81 -13.24
N ALA A 314 -6.81 1.77 -12.41
CA ALA A 314 -7.23 0.41 -12.72
C ALA A 314 -8.76 0.34 -12.93
N ALA A 315 -9.53 0.92 -12.01
CA ALA A 315 -10.98 1.02 -12.15
C ALA A 315 -11.38 1.83 -13.39
N HIS A 316 -10.71 2.96 -13.64
CA HIS A 316 -10.94 3.77 -14.84
C HIS A 316 -10.68 3.00 -16.14
N ALA A 317 -9.56 2.26 -16.19
CA ALA A 317 -9.16 1.49 -17.35
C ALA A 317 -10.18 0.39 -17.69
N ALA A 318 -10.64 -0.37 -16.69
CA ALA A 318 -11.64 -1.40 -16.91
C ALA A 318 -13.01 -0.85 -17.31
N LEU A 319 -13.44 0.30 -16.75
CA LEU A 319 -14.69 0.95 -17.14
C LEU A 319 -14.65 1.56 -18.54
N THR A 320 -13.46 1.91 -19.03
CA THR A 320 -13.27 2.53 -20.35
C THR A 320 -12.96 1.48 -21.43
N ALA A 321 -12.30 0.38 -21.06
CA ALA A 321 -11.96 -0.72 -21.95
C ALA A 321 -12.40 -2.08 -21.37
N PRO A 322 -13.71 -2.30 -21.11
CA PRO A 322 -14.21 -3.54 -20.50
C PRO A 322 -14.00 -4.78 -21.38
N GLY A 323 -13.83 -4.60 -22.69
CA GLY A 323 -13.43 -5.67 -23.62
C GLY A 323 -11.96 -6.11 -23.50
N ARG A 324 -11.16 -5.43 -22.68
CA ARG A 324 -9.75 -5.75 -22.40
C ARG A 324 -9.52 -6.16 -20.96
N PHE A 325 -10.19 -5.49 -20.02
CA PHE A 325 -10.05 -5.74 -18.58
C PHE A 325 -11.41 -6.09 -17.97
N GLY A 326 -11.58 -7.34 -17.55
CA GLY A 326 -12.80 -7.81 -16.89
C GLY A 326 -12.68 -7.85 -15.37
N ASN A 327 -11.48 -7.65 -14.81
CA ASN A 327 -11.27 -7.67 -13.36
C ASN A 327 -10.44 -6.46 -12.90
N VAL A 328 -10.90 -5.83 -11.83
CA VAL A 328 -10.21 -4.72 -11.15
C VAL A 328 -9.79 -5.16 -9.76
N LEU A 329 -8.52 -4.98 -9.43
CA LEU A 329 -8.01 -5.11 -8.05
C LEU A 329 -7.51 -3.74 -7.59
N ALA A 330 -8.32 -3.02 -6.83
CA ALA A 330 -8.00 -1.66 -6.36
C ALA A 330 -7.78 -1.65 -4.85
N GLN A 331 -6.56 -1.32 -4.44
CA GLN A 331 -6.17 -1.25 -3.03
C GLN A 331 -6.02 0.21 -2.63
N SER A 332 -6.77 0.63 -1.62
CA SER A 332 -6.77 2.01 -1.12
C SER A 332 -6.95 3.03 -2.24
N GLY A 333 -7.80 2.71 -3.23
CA GLY A 333 -7.95 3.50 -4.44
C GLY A 333 -8.35 4.94 -4.16
N SER A 334 -7.77 5.90 -4.89
CA SER A 334 -8.00 7.34 -4.69
C SER A 334 -9.35 7.82 -5.23
N PHE A 335 -10.45 7.16 -4.86
CA PHE A 335 -11.81 7.48 -5.31
C PHE A 335 -12.36 8.79 -4.72
N TRP A 336 -11.61 9.46 -3.84
CA TRP A 336 -11.84 10.84 -3.42
C TRP A 336 -11.40 11.86 -4.49
N TRP A 337 -10.66 11.47 -5.52
CA TRP A 337 -10.23 12.37 -6.59
C TRP A 337 -11.47 12.92 -7.36
N PRO A 338 -11.46 14.19 -7.85
CA PRO A 338 -10.34 15.13 -7.95
C PRO A 338 -10.01 15.97 -6.71
N ASP A 339 -10.98 16.23 -5.84
CA ASP A 339 -10.81 17.18 -4.74
C ASP A 339 -11.62 16.80 -3.49
N GLY A 340 -11.37 15.59 -2.99
CA GLY A 340 -11.89 15.13 -1.70
C GLY A 340 -13.20 14.34 -1.78
N PRO A 341 -13.72 13.91 -0.61
CA PRO A 341 -14.78 12.91 -0.52
C PRO A 341 -16.13 13.35 -1.13
N GLN A 342 -16.29 14.61 -1.54
CA GLN A 342 -17.50 15.08 -2.22
C GLN A 342 -17.37 15.12 -3.75
N ALA A 343 -16.14 15.09 -4.29
CA ALA A 343 -15.92 15.23 -5.72
C ALA A 343 -16.06 13.90 -6.48
N GLN A 344 -15.51 12.81 -5.90
CA GLN A 344 -15.64 11.40 -6.30
C GLN A 344 -15.99 11.12 -7.77
N TRP A 345 -15.24 11.68 -8.71
CA TRP A 345 -15.66 11.76 -10.11
C TRP A 345 -15.92 10.38 -10.73
N LEU A 346 -15.05 9.41 -10.48
CA LEU A 346 -15.20 8.07 -11.05
C LEU A 346 -16.40 7.32 -10.44
N THR A 347 -16.64 7.49 -9.14
CA THR A 347 -17.80 6.91 -8.47
C THR A 347 -19.10 7.46 -9.05
N ASP A 348 -19.15 8.77 -9.32
CA ASP A 348 -20.32 9.39 -9.95
C ASP A 348 -20.53 8.86 -11.37
N ARG A 349 -19.46 8.68 -12.15
CA ARG A 349 -19.57 8.02 -13.47
C ARG A 349 -20.16 6.61 -13.36
N ILE A 350 -19.74 5.81 -12.39
CA ILE A 350 -20.28 4.45 -12.18
C ILE A 350 -21.79 4.53 -11.90
N ALA A 351 -22.22 5.44 -11.01
CA ALA A 351 -23.65 5.63 -10.71
C ALA A 351 -24.49 6.00 -11.93
N GLY A 352 -23.89 6.70 -12.91
CA GLY A 352 -24.57 7.13 -14.14
C GLY A 352 -24.43 6.18 -15.34
N THR A 353 -23.74 5.05 -15.20
CA THR A 353 -23.43 4.14 -16.31
C THR A 353 -24.08 2.77 -16.09
N PRO A 354 -24.71 2.14 -17.11
CA PRO A 354 -25.17 0.76 -17.01
C PRO A 354 -24.03 -0.19 -16.60
N ARG A 355 -24.36 -1.26 -15.88
CA ARG A 355 -23.38 -2.28 -15.46
C ARG A 355 -22.59 -2.79 -16.67
N LEU A 356 -21.26 -2.74 -16.55
CA LEU A 356 -20.31 -3.29 -17.50
C LEU A 356 -19.86 -4.68 -17.03
N PRO A 357 -19.35 -5.56 -17.92
CA PRO A 357 -18.87 -6.90 -17.55
C PRO A 357 -17.50 -6.82 -16.86
N VAL A 358 -17.45 -6.15 -15.71
CA VAL A 358 -16.24 -5.92 -14.90
C VAL A 358 -16.53 -6.34 -13.46
N ARG A 359 -15.68 -7.18 -12.89
CA ARG A 359 -15.70 -7.56 -11.48
C ARG A 359 -14.71 -6.68 -10.70
N PHE A 360 -15.14 -6.20 -9.54
CA PHE A 360 -14.33 -5.35 -8.66
C PHE A 360 -13.89 -6.11 -7.42
N TRP A 361 -12.62 -6.01 -7.07
CA TRP A 361 -12.07 -6.39 -5.79
C TRP A 361 -11.41 -5.17 -5.14
N LEU A 362 -11.94 -4.75 -4.00
CA LEU A 362 -11.61 -3.50 -3.32
C LEU A 362 -11.12 -3.77 -1.89
N SER A 363 -9.99 -3.19 -1.50
CA SER A 363 -9.47 -3.24 -0.13
C SER A 363 -9.06 -1.86 0.36
N PHE A 364 -9.32 -1.54 1.63
CA PHE A 364 -8.98 -0.24 2.24
C PHE A 364 -8.53 -0.40 3.69
N GLY A 365 -7.57 0.41 4.11
CA GLY A 365 -7.13 0.45 5.50
C GLY A 365 -8.11 1.21 6.39
N GLU A 366 -8.44 0.65 7.56
CA GLU A 366 -9.29 1.27 8.57
C GLU A 366 -8.75 2.65 9.02
N GLN A 367 -7.43 2.85 8.98
CA GLN A 367 -6.81 4.13 9.36
C GLN A 367 -6.82 5.20 8.24
N GLU A 368 -7.39 4.92 7.06
CA GLU A 368 -7.37 5.85 5.94
C GLU A 368 -8.53 6.86 5.94
N TRP A 369 -8.59 7.75 6.93
CA TRP A 369 -9.75 8.65 7.14
C TRP A 369 -10.13 9.56 5.95
N VAL A 370 -9.21 9.78 5.00
CA VAL A 370 -9.49 10.50 3.75
C VAL A 370 -10.11 9.59 2.68
N ALA A 371 -9.60 8.36 2.54
CA ALA A 371 -10.00 7.44 1.48
C ALA A 371 -11.22 6.60 1.87
N LEU A 372 -11.33 6.21 3.13
CA LEU A 372 -12.35 5.27 3.61
C LEU A 372 -13.80 5.76 3.40
N PRO A 373 -14.15 7.04 3.64
CA PRO A 373 -15.50 7.53 3.31
C PRO A 373 -15.81 7.43 1.81
N ALA A 374 -14.84 7.71 0.94
CA ALA A 374 -15.02 7.59 -0.51
C ALA A 374 -15.15 6.13 -0.95
N ALA A 375 -14.40 5.23 -0.31
CA ALA A 375 -14.47 3.79 -0.53
C ALA A 375 -15.83 3.20 -0.16
N ARG A 376 -16.36 3.58 1.00
CA ARG A 376 -17.69 3.10 1.47
C ARG A 376 -18.81 3.59 0.56
N ARG A 377 -18.74 4.84 0.09
CA ARG A 377 -19.67 5.34 -0.94
C ARG A 377 -19.54 4.58 -2.26
N LEU A 378 -18.32 4.29 -2.72
CA LEU A 378 -18.11 3.49 -3.93
C LEU A 378 -18.76 2.11 -3.81
N ARG A 379 -18.60 1.43 -2.66
CA ARG A 379 -19.25 0.14 -2.40
C ARG A 379 -20.76 0.23 -2.54
N GLU A 380 -21.39 1.25 -1.95
CA GLU A 380 -22.85 1.48 -2.05
C GLU A 380 -23.28 1.74 -3.50
N VAL A 381 -22.51 2.53 -4.25
CA VAL A 381 -22.78 2.82 -5.67
C VAL A 381 -22.62 1.58 -6.55
N LEU A 382 -21.61 0.75 -6.31
CA LEU A 382 -21.42 -0.51 -7.04
C LEU A 382 -22.61 -1.45 -6.83
N ALA A 383 -23.06 -1.62 -5.57
CA ALA A 383 -24.24 -2.41 -5.27
C ALA A 383 -25.50 -1.85 -5.95
N ALA A 384 -25.72 -0.53 -5.87
CA ALA A 384 -26.86 0.11 -6.53
C ALA A 384 -26.83 0.01 -8.07
N ALA A 385 -25.63 -0.08 -8.66
CA ALA A 385 -25.42 -0.27 -10.09
C ALA A 385 -25.45 -1.75 -10.53
N GLY A 386 -25.73 -2.69 -9.61
CA GLY A 386 -25.88 -4.12 -9.90
C GLY A 386 -24.58 -4.92 -9.95
N TYR A 387 -23.47 -4.40 -9.43
CA TYR A 387 -22.23 -5.15 -9.25
C TYR A 387 -22.28 -6.00 -7.96
N ASP A 388 -23.22 -6.95 -7.90
CA ASP A 388 -23.43 -7.82 -6.74
C ASP A 388 -22.25 -8.78 -6.50
N ASP A 389 -21.38 -8.94 -7.49
CA ASP A 389 -20.15 -9.73 -7.49
C ASP A 389 -18.90 -8.92 -7.08
N ALA A 390 -19.07 -7.65 -6.69
CA ALA A 390 -17.98 -6.82 -6.18
C ALA A 390 -17.58 -7.24 -4.76
N SER A 391 -16.29 -7.49 -4.55
CA SER A 391 -15.71 -7.74 -3.22
C SER A 391 -15.20 -6.44 -2.60
N TYR A 392 -15.48 -6.25 -1.31
CA TYR A 392 -15.02 -5.09 -0.53
C TYR A 392 -14.51 -5.54 0.84
N ARG A 393 -13.28 -5.13 1.19
CA ARG A 393 -12.64 -5.46 2.47
C ARG A 393 -12.05 -4.21 3.13
N GLU A 394 -12.18 -4.15 4.45
CA GLU A 394 -11.43 -3.22 5.30
C GLU A 394 -10.42 -4.04 6.10
N PHE A 395 -9.18 -3.54 6.22
CA PHE A 395 -8.11 -4.20 6.99
C PHE A 395 -7.56 -3.28 8.07
N ASN A 396 -7.06 -3.85 9.17
CA ASN A 396 -6.47 -3.10 10.26
C ASN A 396 -5.05 -2.60 9.89
N GLY A 397 -5.01 -1.51 9.15
CA GLY A 397 -3.80 -0.90 8.63
C GLY A 397 -4.09 0.45 7.95
N GLY A 398 -3.03 1.02 7.39
CA GLY A 398 -3.07 2.31 6.72
C GLY A 398 -2.88 2.23 5.20
N HIS A 399 -2.41 3.34 4.63
CA HIS A 399 -2.11 3.50 3.20
C HIS A 399 -0.68 3.03 2.93
N ASP A 400 -0.48 1.71 2.91
CA ASP A 400 0.82 1.09 3.15
C ASP A 400 1.06 -0.15 2.27
N TYR A 401 2.23 -0.21 1.61
CA TYR A 401 2.65 -1.37 0.83
C TYR A 401 2.82 -2.64 1.67
N LEU A 402 3.10 -2.53 2.97
CA LEU A 402 3.09 -3.68 3.86
C LEU A 402 1.70 -4.35 3.88
N CYS A 403 0.65 -3.54 3.98
CA CYS A 403 -0.73 -4.05 3.99
C CYS A 403 -1.12 -4.54 2.61
N TRP A 404 -0.87 -3.73 1.57
CA TRP A 404 -1.23 -4.04 0.19
C TRP A 404 -0.59 -5.34 -0.33
N ARG A 405 0.57 -5.74 0.21
CA ARG A 405 1.18 -7.03 -0.12
C ARG A 405 0.26 -8.23 0.19
N THR A 406 -0.46 -8.20 1.30
CA THR A 406 -1.40 -9.29 1.64
C THR A 406 -2.69 -9.16 0.85
N GLU A 407 -3.24 -7.94 0.79
CA GLU A 407 -4.46 -7.70 0.05
C GLU A 407 -4.31 -8.03 -1.45
N LEU A 408 -3.09 -7.88 -2.01
CA LEU A 408 -2.81 -8.28 -3.40
C LEU A 408 -2.90 -9.80 -3.57
N ALA A 409 -2.36 -10.57 -2.63
CA ALA A 409 -2.45 -12.03 -2.66
C ALA A 409 -3.92 -12.48 -2.59
N ASP A 410 -4.67 -11.97 -1.62
CA ASP A 410 -6.08 -12.31 -1.42
C ASP A 410 -6.93 -11.93 -2.64
N GLY A 411 -6.73 -10.73 -3.21
CA GLY A 411 -7.46 -10.29 -4.38
C GLY A 411 -7.15 -11.09 -5.64
N LEU A 412 -5.89 -11.49 -5.84
CA LEU A 412 -5.53 -12.36 -6.97
C LEU A 412 -6.15 -13.76 -6.82
N VAL A 413 -6.18 -14.32 -5.62
CA VAL A 413 -6.83 -15.61 -5.35
C VAL A 413 -8.34 -15.52 -5.56
N ASP A 414 -9.00 -14.44 -5.13
CA ASP A 414 -10.45 -14.27 -5.32
C ASP A 414 -10.86 -14.09 -6.79
N LEU A 415 -10.04 -13.37 -7.56
CA LEU A 415 -10.33 -13.05 -8.97
C LEU A 415 -9.92 -14.16 -9.95
N LEU A 416 -8.81 -14.86 -9.69
CA LEU A 416 -8.21 -15.82 -10.61
C LEU A 416 -8.11 -17.24 -10.07
N GLY A 417 -8.30 -17.44 -8.77
CA GLY A 417 -8.23 -18.76 -8.15
C GLY A 417 -9.30 -19.72 -8.69
N PRO A 418 -9.12 -21.03 -8.45
CA PRO A 418 -10.13 -22.00 -8.83
C PRO A 418 -11.46 -21.65 -8.16
N ALA A 419 -12.57 -21.82 -8.88
CA ALA A 419 -13.90 -21.72 -8.29
C ALA A 419 -13.96 -22.65 -7.08
N ALA A 420 -14.47 -22.15 -5.94
CA ALA A 420 -14.68 -22.97 -4.77
C ALA A 420 -15.49 -24.21 -5.19
N PRO A 421 -15.12 -25.43 -4.73
CA PRO A 421 -15.94 -26.60 -5.00
C PRO A 421 -17.36 -26.30 -4.51
N THR A 422 -18.32 -26.36 -5.43
CA THR A 422 -19.74 -26.33 -5.07
C THR A 422 -20.01 -27.54 -4.18
N GLU A 423 -20.32 -27.29 -2.91
CA GLU A 423 -20.77 -28.32 -1.96
C GLU A 423 -22.05 -29.02 -2.42
#